data_AF-X0VPX7-F1
#
_entry.id   AF-X0VPX7-F1
#
_cell.length_a   1.000
_cell.length_b   1.000
_cell.length_c   1.000
_cell.angle_alpha   90.00
_cell.angle_beta   90.00
_cell.angle_gamma   90.00
#
_symmetry.space_group_name_H-M   'P 1'
#
loop_
_entity.id
_entity.type
_entity.pdbx_description
1 polymer ?
#
loop_
_entity_poly.entity_id
_entity_poly.type
_entity_poly.pdbx_seq_one_letter_code
_entity_poly.pdbx_strand_id
1 'polypeptide(L)'
;ITKKEQRAAFSSFGRRLIVMAPGVDLLGCYLNNGYAKLTGTSMAAPETTNIVALEKGLRSMNLKEAVARFASTSKDMAEKGWDAKTGWGIIDPWKFLLLEEEPKKTKNWLGGLLFLLLLFLIKVPVAALKQSIRR
;
A
#
# COMPACT_ATOMS: atom_id res chain seq x y z
N ILE A 1 -7.87 -3.04 -10.35
CA ILE A 1 -7.74 -1.57 -10.28
C ILE A 1 -6.58 -1.10 -11.15
N THR A 2 -6.73 0.03 -11.84
CA THR A 2 -5.66 0.68 -12.62
C THR A 2 -4.78 1.55 -11.72
N LYS A 3 -3.63 2.02 -12.22
CA LYS A 3 -2.76 2.97 -11.49
C LYS A 3 -3.43 4.31 -11.14
N LYS A 4 -4.52 4.66 -11.82
CA LYS A 4 -5.32 5.86 -11.55
C LYS A 4 -6.43 5.61 -10.52
N GLU A 5 -6.36 4.49 -9.79
CA GLU A 5 -7.39 4.06 -8.85
C GLU A 5 -8.78 3.92 -9.48
N GLN A 6 -8.84 3.46 -10.73
CA GLN A 6 -10.11 3.23 -11.43
C GLN A 6 -10.39 1.73 -11.58
N ARG A 7 -11.67 1.37 -11.65
CA ARG A 7 -12.07 0.02 -12.07
C ARG A 7 -11.52 -0.25 -13.47
N ALA A 8 -10.81 -1.37 -13.63
CA ALA A 8 -10.30 -1.75 -14.95
C ALA A 8 -11.48 -2.11 -15.86
N ALA A 9 -11.49 -1.64 -17.12
CA ALA A 9 -12.63 -1.81 -18.01
C ALA A 9 -13.09 -3.28 -18.14
N PHE A 10 -12.12 -4.20 -18.25
CA PHE A 10 -12.35 -5.65 -18.36
C PHE A 10 -12.84 -6.34 -17.08
N SER A 11 -12.82 -5.68 -15.92
CA SER A 11 -13.18 -6.31 -14.65
C SER A 11 -14.68 -6.63 -14.61
N SER A 12 -15.04 -7.89 -14.42
CA SER A 12 -16.43 -8.26 -14.16
C SER A 12 -16.98 -7.60 -12.88
N PHE A 13 -18.30 -7.48 -12.80
CA PHE A 13 -19.03 -6.87 -11.69
C PHE A 13 -20.26 -7.70 -11.33
N GLY A 14 -20.86 -7.46 -10.16
CA GLY A 14 -22.09 -8.10 -9.71
C GLY A 14 -22.11 -8.44 -8.22
N ARG A 15 -23.20 -9.08 -7.77
CA ARG A 15 -23.48 -9.37 -6.35
C ARG A 15 -22.45 -10.25 -5.63
N ARG A 16 -21.55 -10.90 -6.37
CA ARG A 16 -20.50 -11.77 -5.82
C ARG A 16 -19.15 -11.06 -5.65
N LEU A 17 -19.03 -9.83 -6.15
CA LEU A 17 -17.82 -9.03 -5.99
C LEU A 17 -17.73 -8.55 -4.53
N ILE A 18 -16.66 -8.91 -3.84
CA ILE A 18 -16.46 -8.52 -2.43
C ILE A 18 -15.57 -7.28 -2.35
N VAL A 19 -14.46 -7.28 -3.06
CA VAL A 19 -13.44 -6.23 -2.95
C VAL A 19 -12.62 -6.15 -4.24
N MET A 20 -11.93 -5.04 -4.43
CA MET A 20 -11.09 -4.75 -5.58
C MET A 20 -9.62 -4.69 -5.15
N ALA A 21 -8.74 -5.22 -6.01
CA ALA A 21 -7.30 -5.07 -5.86
C ALA A 21 -6.66 -4.59 -7.18
N PRO A 22 -5.45 -4.01 -7.15
CA PRO A 22 -4.64 -3.75 -8.34
C PRO A 22 -4.58 -4.94 -9.29
N GLY A 23 -4.64 -4.68 -10.60
CA GLY A 23 -4.71 -5.76 -11.59
C GLY A 23 -4.30 -5.34 -13.00
N VAL A 24 -3.64 -4.20 -13.15
CA VAL A 24 -3.24 -3.64 -14.45
C VAL A 24 -1.78 -3.22 -14.37
N ASP A 25 -0.99 -3.67 -15.34
CA ASP A 25 0.45 -3.42 -15.46
C ASP A 25 1.25 -3.78 -14.19
N LEU A 26 0.89 -4.89 -13.55
CA LEU A 26 1.58 -5.38 -12.35
C LEU A 26 2.79 -6.20 -12.76
N LEU A 27 3.95 -5.85 -12.19
CA LEU A 27 5.20 -6.59 -12.38
C LEU A 27 5.17 -7.86 -11.53
N GLY A 28 5.45 -9.01 -12.13
CA GLY A 28 5.52 -10.29 -11.42
C GLY A 28 6.57 -11.22 -12.02
N CYS A 29 6.89 -12.29 -11.29
CA CYS A 29 7.76 -13.36 -11.76
C CYS A 29 7.16 -14.01 -13.01
N TYR A 30 8.02 -14.37 -13.94
CA TYR A 30 7.65 -15.00 -15.20
C TYR A 30 8.64 -16.11 -15.56
N LEU A 31 8.35 -16.83 -16.65
CA LEU A 31 9.18 -17.94 -17.11
C LEU A 31 10.64 -17.51 -17.34
N ASN A 32 11.56 -18.48 -17.27
CA ASN A 32 12.98 -18.31 -17.56
C ASN A 32 13.69 -17.27 -16.65
N ASN A 33 13.41 -17.29 -15.34
CA ASN A 33 13.90 -16.31 -14.36
C ASN A 33 13.59 -14.85 -14.74
N GLY A 34 12.54 -14.65 -15.54
CA GLY A 34 12.15 -13.34 -16.04
C GLY A 34 11.13 -12.64 -15.16
N TYR A 35 10.83 -11.40 -15.54
CA TYR A 35 9.72 -10.63 -14.99
C TYR A 35 8.91 -10.06 -16.14
N ALA A 36 7.59 -10.02 -15.95
CA ALA A 36 6.67 -9.46 -16.94
C ALA A 36 5.65 -8.56 -16.26
N LYS A 37 5.15 -7.56 -16.99
CA LYS A 37 3.98 -6.79 -16.60
C LYS A 37 2.74 -7.48 -17.14
N LEU A 38 1.81 -7.82 -16.25
CA LEU A 38 0.59 -8.54 -16.58
C LEU A 38 -0.63 -7.74 -16.13
N THR A 39 -1.72 -7.94 -16.86
CA THR A 39 -3.00 -7.27 -16.64
C THR A 39 -4.11 -8.31 -16.62
N GLY A 40 -4.90 -8.31 -15.56
CA GLY A 40 -5.99 -9.25 -15.38
C GLY A 40 -6.49 -9.31 -13.94
N THR A 41 -7.72 -9.79 -13.76
CA THR A 41 -8.25 -10.11 -12.43
C THR A 41 -7.47 -11.22 -11.76
N SER A 42 -6.82 -12.10 -12.55
CA SER A 42 -5.86 -13.10 -12.06
C SER A 42 -4.65 -12.51 -11.34
N MET A 43 -4.33 -11.22 -11.53
CA MET A 43 -3.29 -10.54 -10.75
C MET A 43 -3.84 -9.91 -9.46
N ALA A 44 -5.11 -9.48 -9.47
CA ALA A 44 -5.81 -8.95 -8.30
C ALA A 44 -6.13 -10.04 -7.26
N ALA A 45 -6.45 -11.25 -7.74
CA ALA A 45 -6.77 -12.40 -6.89
C ALA A 45 -5.63 -12.79 -5.92
N PRO A 46 -4.39 -13.06 -6.36
CA PRO A 46 -3.30 -13.45 -5.46
C PRO A 46 -2.90 -12.32 -4.49
N GLU A 47 -3.07 -11.05 -4.86
CA GLU A 47 -2.85 -9.92 -3.95
C GLU A 47 -3.85 -9.96 -2.78
N THR A 48 -5.14 -10.15 -3.08
CA THR A 48 -6.20 -10.33 -2.07
C THR A 48 -5.95 -11.57 -1.21
N THR A 49 -5.58 -12.69 -1.84
CA THR A 49 -5.29 -13.95 -1.15
C THR A 49 -4.12 -13.82 -0.19
N ASN A 50 -3.04 -13.13 -0.58
CA ASN A 50 -1.87 -12.93 0.28
C ASN A 50 -2.24 -12.20 1.57
N ILE A 51 -2.98 -11.09 1.45
CA ILE A 51 -3.40 -10.28 2.60
C ILE A 51 -4.25 -11.09 3.58
N VAL A 52 -5.23 -11.85 3.06
CA VAL A 52 -6.07 -12.73 3.90
C VAL A 52 -5.28 -13.87 4.51
N ALA A 53 -4.35 -14.47 3.76
CA ALA A 53 -3.51 -15.56 4.25
C ALA A 53 -2.57 -15.09 5.38
N LEU A 54 -1.98 -13.90 5.24
CA LEU A 54 -1.14 -13.29 6.27
C LEU A 54 -1.94 -13.04 7.55
N GLU A 55 -3.12 -12.42 7.45
CA GLU A 55 -3.99 -12.18 8.61
C GLU A 55 -4.45 -13.50 9.25
N LYS A 56 -4.75 -14.52 8.43
CA LYS A 56 -5.10 -15.85 8.93
C LYS A 56 -3.93 -16.51 9.67
N GLY A 57 -2.70 -16.33 9.21
CA GLY A 57 -1.49 -16.82 9.90
C GLY A 57 -1.20 -16.09 11.20
N LEU A 58 -1.52 -14.79 11.28
CA LEU A 58 -1.30 -13.98 12.48
C LEU A 58 -2.40 -14.15 13.54
N ARG A 59 -3.66 -14.30 13.13
CA ARG A 59 -4.83 -14.15 14.01
C ARG A 59 -5.95 -15.18 13.79
N SER A 60 -5.71 -16.26 13.04
CA SER A 60 -6.69 -17.35 12.82
C SER A 60 -8.07 -16.90 12.32
N MET A 61 -8.07 -15.90 11.42
CA MET A 61 -9.28 -15.30 10.87
C MET A 61 -10.16 -16.28 10.07
N ASN A 62 -11.48 -16.21 10.27
CA ASN A 62 -12.48 -16.93 9.47
C ASN A 62 -13.07 -16.09 8.32
N LEU A 63 -13.88 -16.71 7.46
CA LEU A 63 -14.44 -16.05 6.27
C LEU A 63 -15.34 -14.86 6.61
N LYS A 64 -16.18 -14.98 7.64
CA LYS A 64 -17.12 -13.93 8.03
C LYS A 64 -16.37 -12.70 8.54
N GLU A 65 -15.33 -12.93 9.34
CA GLU A 65 -14.42 -11.88 9.82
C GLU A 65 -13.66 -11.23 8.68
N ALA A 66 -13.18 -12.00 7.69
CA ALA A 66 -12.49 -11.44 6.53
C ALA A 66 -13.41 -10.50 5.72
N VAL A 67 -14.65 -10.92 5.46
CA VAL A 67 -15.64 -10.08 4.75
C VAL A 67 -15.97 -8.82 5.55
N ALA A 68 -16.16 -8.95 6.86
CA ALA A 68 -16.39 -7.80 7.74
C ALA A 68 -15.17 -6.85 7.78
N ARG A 69 -13.96 -7.40 7.78
CA ARG A 69 -12.71 -6.62 7.72
C ARG A 69 -12.59 -5.89 6.40
N PHE A 70 -12.90 -6.51 5.27
CA PHE A 70 -12.97 -5.81 3.99
C PHE A 70 -13.96 -4.64 4.03
N ALA A 71 -15.16 -4.86 4.58
CA ALA A 71 -16.18 -3.84 4.68
C ALA A 71 -15.75 -2.62 5.52
N SER A 72 -14.97 -2.83 6.58
CA SER A 72 -14.55 -1.73 7.47
C SER A 72 -13.23 -1.06 7.08
N THR A 73 -12.41 -1.69 6.25
CA THR A 73 -11.02 -1.23 5.99
C THR A 73 -10.77 -0.82 4.54
N SER A 74 -11.56 -1.31 3.59
CA SER A 74 -11.37 -1.00 2.17
C SER A 74 -11.68 0.48 1.89
N LYS A 75 -10.95 1.05 0.93
CA LYS A 75 -11.22 2.39 0.40
C LYS A 75 -12.34 2.31 -0.62
N ASP A 76 -13.50 2.84 -0.25
CA ASP A 76 -14.63 2.95 -1.15
C ASP A 76 -14.28 3.71 -2.44
N MET A 77 -14.86 3.27 -3.55
CA MET A 77 -14.59 3.80 -4.89
C MET A 77 -15.81 4.47 -5.54
N ALA A 78 -17.00 4.19 -5.04
CA ALA A 78 -18.24 4.55 -5.69
C ALA A 78 -19.23 5.10 -4.67
N GLU A 79 -20.35 4.41 -4.46
CA GLU A 79 -21.34 4.77 -3.46
C GLU A 79 -20.92 4.24 -2.10
N LYS A 80 -21.19 5.01 -1.04
CA LYS A 80 -20.84 4.62 0.33
C LYS A 80 -21.36 3.22 0.66
N GLY A 81 -20.45 2.30 0.95
CA GLY A 81 -20.75 0.93 1.36
C GLY A 81 -20.49 -0.08 0.24
N TRP A 82 -21.22 -1.19 0.26
CA TRP A 82 -21.07 -2.21 -0.76
C TRP A 82 -21.86 -1.84 -2.01
N ASP A 83 -21.24 -1.91 -3.17
CA ASP A 83 -21.89 -1.74 -4.46
C ASP A 83 -21.55 -2.86 -5.45
N ALA A 84 -22.42 -3.09 -6.44
CA ALA A 84 -22.23 -4.19 -7.38
C ALA A 84 -21.05 -3.99 -8.35
N LYS A 85 -20.56 -2.75 -8.56
CA LYS A 85 -19.46 -2.43 -9.47
C LYS A 85 -18.09 -2.54 -8.82
N THR A 86 -17.96 -2.22 -7.53
CA THR A 86 -16.67 -2.20 -6.82
C THR A 86 -16.64 -2.96 -5.49
N GLY A 87 -17.74 -3.59 -5.09
CA GLY A 87 -17.82 -4.31 -3.82
C GLY A 87 -17.68 -3.33 -2.66
N TRP A 88 -16.82 -3.64 -1.68
CA TRP A 88 -16.44 -2.72 -0.60
C TRP A 88 -15.34 -1.71 -1.01
N GLY A 89 -14.91 -1.70 -2.27
CA GLY A 89 -13.86 -0.81 -2.78
C GLY A 89 -12.48 -1.46 -2.86
N ILE A 90 -11.42 -0.65 -2.84
CA ILE A 90 -10.02 -1.08 -2.96
C ILE A 90 -9.49 -1.57 -1.62
N ILE A 91 -8.85 -2.74 -1.57
CA ILE A 91 -8.19 -3.23 -0.36
C ILE A 91 -7.13 -2.22 0.12
N ASP A 92 -7.17 -1.89 1.42
CA ASP A 92 -6.10 -1.21 2.14
C ASP A 92 -5.38 -2.25 3.01
N PRO A 93 -4.17 -2.72 2.61
CA PRO A 93 -3.52 -3.82 3.31
C PRO A 93 -3.15 -3.48 4.76
N TRP A 94 -2.79 -2.23 5.05
CA TRP A 94 -2.35 -1.80 6.39
C TRP A 94 -3.52 -1.83 7.35
N LYS A 95 -4.65 -1.24 6.94
CA LYS A 95 -5.88 -1.30 7.75
C LYS A 95 -6.42 -2.71 7.86
N PHE A 96 -6.40 -3.49 6.79
CA PHE A 96 -6.86 -4.88 6.84
C PHE A 96 -6.06 -5.71 7.85
N LEU A 97 -4.73 -5.53 7.89
CA LEU A 97 -3.80 -6.24 8.77
C LEU A 97 -3.69 -5.66 10.19
N LEU A 98 -4.42 -4.57 10.48
CA LEU A 98 -4.36 -3.83 11.74
C LEU A 98 -2.93 -3.34 12.06
N LEU A 99 -2.23 -2.87 11.03
CA LEU A 99 -0.90 -2.29 11.17
C LEU A 99 -1.02 -0.76 11.23
N GLU A 100 -0.20 -0.15 12.09
CA GLU A 100 -0.05 1.30 12.10
C GLU A 100 0.82 1.72 10.90
N GLU A 101 0.41 2.79 10.22
CA GLU A 101 1.26 3.42 9.21
C GLU A 101 2.36 4.20 9.92
N GLU A 102 3.62 3.78 9.74
CA GLU A 102 4.77 4.60 10.12
C GLU A 102 4.70 5.96 9.43
N PRO A 103 4.91 7.08 10.14
CA PRO A 103 4.86 8.40 9.54
C PRO A 103 5.90 8.48 8.41
N LYS A 104 5.46 8.85 7.21
CA LYS A 104 6.35 9.02 6.05
C LYS A 104 7.48 9.97 6.44
N LYS A 105 8.73 9.49 6.45
CA LYS A 105 9.90 10.35 6.67
C LYS A 105 9.91 11.47 5.63
N THR A 106 9.56 12.68 6.05
CA THR A 106 9.67 13.86 5.20
C THR A 106 11.13 14.29 5.13
N LYS A 107 11.59 14.65 3.93
CA LYS A 107 12.91 15.27 3.76
C LYS A 107 12.84 16.70 4.30
N ASN A 108 13.25 16.90 5.56
CA ASN A 108 13.33 18.22 6.18
C ASN A 108 14.59 18.98 5.73
N TRP A 109 14.66 19.30 4.43
CA TRP A 109 15.77 20.05 3.84
C TRP A 109 15.90 21.44 4.46
N LEU A 110 14.79 22.09 4.81
CA LEU A 110 14.77 23.39 5.49
C LEU A 110 15.43 23.32 6.87
N GLY A 111 15.15 22.28 7.66
CA GLY A 111 15.79 22.08 8.95
C GLY A 111 17.30 21.85 8.81
N GLY A 112 17.71 21.06 7.80
CA GLY A 112 19.13 20.85 7.48
C GLY A 112 19.83 22.13 6.98
N LEU A 113 19.13 22.95 6.19
CA LEU A 113 19.66 24.20 5.66
C LEU A 113 19.78 25.28 6.75
N LEU A 114 18.79 25.37 7.65
CA LEU A 114 18.82 26.25 8.81
C LEU A 114 19.95 25.87 9.77
N PHE A 115 20.18 24.56 9.97
CA PHE A 115 21.29 24.05 10.76
C PHE A 115 22.65 24.39 10.16
N LEU A 116 22.81 24.25 8.83
CA LEU A 116 24.02 24.68 8.11
C LEU A 116 24.25 26.20 8.19
N LEU A 117 23.19 27.00 8.07
CA LEU A 117 23.23 28.45 8.27
C LEU A 117 23.65 28.80 9.70
N LEU A 118 23.13 28.09 10.70
CA LEU A 118 23.51 28.27 12.10
C LEU A 118 25.00 27.97 12.31
N LEU A 119 25.52 26.87 11.72
CA LEU A 119 26.94 26.53 11.80
C LEU A 119 27.83 27.58 11.13
N PHE A 120 27.38 28.14 10.01
CA PHE A 120 28.09 29.21 9.32
C PHE A 120 28.11 30.51 10.14
N LEU A 121 26.99 30.89 10.76
CA LEU A 121 26.88 32.07 11.61
C LEU A 121 27.69 31.94 12.92
N ILE A 122 27.78 30.74 13.49
CA ILE A 122 28.56 30.47 14.72
C ILE A 122 30.06 30.23 14.40
N LYS A 123 30.47 30.27 13.11
CA LYS A 123 31.84 29.95 12.65
C LYS A 123 32.36 28.61 13.18
N VAL A 124 31.49 27.62 13.37
CA VAL A 124 31.94 26.28 13.78
C VAL A 124 32.63 25.62 12.58
N PRO A 125 33.92 25.28 12.66
CA PRO A 125 34.59 24.62 11.55
C PRO A 125 33.95 23.24 11.34
N VAL A 126 33.37 23.04 10.15
CA VAL A 126 32.67 21.80 9.74
C VAL A 126 33.53 20.54 9.91
N ALA A 127 34.86 20.70 9.90
CA ALA A 127 35.83 19.64 10.17
C ALA A 127 35.67 18.98 11.56
N ALA A 128 35.23 19.73 12.58
CA ALA A 128 35.05 19.21 13.94
C ALA A 128 33.84 18.26 14.08
N LEU A 129 32.85 18.35 13.19
CA LEU A 129 31.63 17.52 13.24
C LEU A 129 31.83 16.11 12.68
N LYS A 130 32.83 15.89 11.79
CA LYS A 130 33.13 14.57 11.23
C LYS A 130 33.56 13.54 12.27
N GLN A 131 34.10 13.99 13.41
CA GLN A 131 34.58 13.11 14.48
C GLN A 131 33.46 12.63 15.42
N SER A 132 32.37 13.39 15.54
CA SER A 132 31.23 13.07 16.43
C SER A 132 30.19 12.15 15.79
N ILE A 133 30.13 12.06 14.46
CA ILE A 133 29.12 11.27 13.71
C ILE A 133 29.58 9.80 13.50
N ARG A 134 30.80 9.44 13.93
CA ARG A 134 31.35 8.08 13.86
C ARG A 134 31.28 7.30 15.20
N ARG A 135 30.44 7.72 16.14
CA ARG A 135 30.10 6.93 17.34
C ARG A 135 28.64 6.56 17.34
#